data_AF-A0A952Y8E6-F1
#
_entry.id   AF-A0A952Y8E6-F1
#
_cell.length_a   1.000
_cell.length_b   1.000
_cell.length_c   1.000
_cell.angle_alpha   90.00
_cell.angle_beta   90.00
_cell.angle_gamma   90.00
#
_symmetry.space_group_name_H-M   'P 1'
#
loop_
_entity.id
_entity.type
_entity.pdbx_description
1 polymer ?
#
loop_
_entity_poly.entity_id
_entity_poly.type
_entity_poly.pdbx_seq_one_letter_code
_entity_poly.pdbx_strand_id
1 'polypeptide(L)'
;MPRRSLSSRCMAALLAGALAFAPSFARAQVDNLPRLGDASADELSPATERRIGDSIVREMRRRGSIHDDVEITDYLNRFAAQLTATTPAAGYGFEFFLVRDGTLNAFALPGGYIGVHTGLIVAAQSESELASVLAHEIGHVTQRHLARMLSRERQASVVMLAALVLAALAARSSPQAVGGLASLGSTVAQQQMLSFSRDAEREADRVGLDILRQGGFDANGMVSFFGRLQQAGRLYESSAPEYLRTHPITSERIADIQGRVGETRYRQRADSIDFRLARAKLRALSDTSVDGLRLMRAQFERRVRERTIDDAANWFGLATVAAAARDWPAARKALAEVRRRLPAGHPFVERLAARIELDAGDPAAAQKIVDAALAQYPSSRALMHMQAVVLLARRDYAAAVPVLEDALKLYRGDADLWRMLSAAQDGLGRTARAHRAAAEQFVLLGATPAAIEQLRLAQRAGGLDFQTASEVDARLRQLEARWREEQQERRENGG
;
A
#
# COMPACT_ATOMS: atom_id res chain seq x y z
N MET A 1 0.57 -63.51 -38.18
CA MET A 1 0.26 -63.57 -36.73
C MET A 1 1.35 -62.79 -35.97
N PRO A 2 0.99 -61.92 -35.00
CA PRO A 2 1.74 -60.70 -34.74
C PRO A 2 2.91 -60.89 -33.77
N ARG A 3 4.03 -60.20 -34.09
CA ARG A 3 5.21 -60.03 -33.26
C ARG A 3 4.89 -59.05 -32.10
N ARG A 4 5.02 -59.53 -30.86
CA ARG A 4 4.95 -58.69 -29.64
C ARG A 4 6.27 -57.92 -29.49
N SER A 5 6.19 -56.59 -29.50
CA SER A 5 7.35 -55.72 -29.27
C SER A 5 7.75 -55.71 -27.80
N LEU A 6 9.05 -55.89 -27.55
CA LEU A 6 9.72 -55.81 -26.25
C LEU A 6 9.83 -54.38 -25.68
N SER A 7 9.13 -53.39 -26.25
CA SER A 7 9.29 -51.98 -25.87
C SER A 7 8.54 -51.54 -24.62
N SER A 8 7.58 -52.31 -24.10
CA SER A 8 6.80 -51.89 -22.92
C SER A 8 7.41 -52.23 -21.56
N ARG A 9 8.52 -52.99 -21.49
CA ARG A 9 9.12 -53.40 -20.21
C ARG A 9 10.31 -52.55 -19.75
N CYS A 10 10.94 -51.76 -20.63
CA CYS A 10 11.98 -50.81 -20.21
C CYS A 10 11.42 -49.44 -19.80
N MET A 11 10.21 -49.08 -20.21
CA MET A 11 9.61 -47.78 -19.86
C MET A 11 9.01 -47.75 -18.44
N ALA A 12 8.66 -48.91 -17.88
CA ALA A 12 8.15 -49.02 -16.50
C ALA A 12 9.28 -48.97 -15.43
N ALA A 13 10.52 -49.33 -15.79
CA ALA A 13 11.66 -49.26 -14.87
C ALA A 13 12.30 -47.86 -14.80
N LEU A 14 12.16 -47.05 -15.86
CA LEU A 14 12.64 -45.65 -15.86
C LEU A 14 11.68 -44.67 -15.17
N LEU A 15 10.39 -45.01 -15.03
CA LEU A 15 9.42 -44.23 -14.26
C LEU A 15 9.46 -44.50 -12.74
N ALA A 16 9.98 -45.66 -12.31
CA ALA A 16 10.14 -45.97 -10.88
C ALA A 16 11.42 -45.37 -10.27
N GLY A 17 12.46 -45.09 -11.08
CA GLY A 17 13.70 -44.46 -10.63
C GLY A 17 13.64 -42.92 -10.55
N ALA A 18 12.71 -42.28 -11.27
CA ALA A 18 12.56 -40.82 -11.26
C ALA A 18 11.70 -40.29 -10.09
N LEU A 19 11.03 -41.17 -9.34
CA LEU A 19 10.26 -40.82 -8.13
C LEU A 19 11.10 -40.88 -6.83
N ALA A 20 12.35 -41.32 -6.88
CA ALA A 20 13.24 -41.40 -5.72
C ALA A 20 14.23 -40.22 -5.59
N PHE A 21 14.20 -39.26 -6.52
CA PHE A 21 14.99 -38.02 -6.46
C PHE A 21 14.10 -36.81 -6.78
N ALA A 22 12.99 -36.66 -6.06
CA ALA A 22 12.40 -35.33 -5.91
C ALA A 22 13.36 -34.52 -5.03
N PRO A 23 13.94 -33.42 -5.51
CA PRO A 23 14.81 -32.64 -4.67
C PRO A 23 13.90 -31.93 -3.65
N SER A 24 14.22 -32.05 -2.37
CA SER A 24 13.47 -31.55 -1.21
C SER A 24 13.38 -30.01 -1.12
N PHE A 25 13.24 -29.31 -2.25
CA PHE A 25 13.06 -27.86 -2.34
C PHE A 25 11.58 -27.49 -2.28
N ALA A 26 10.91 -27.83 -1.18
CA ALA A 26 9.60 -27.27 -0.85
C ALA A 26 9.31 -27.23 0.66
N ARG A 27 10.34 -27.36 1.50
CA ARG A 27 10.22 -27.32 2.97
C ARG A 27 10.87 -26.11 3.63
N ALA A 28 11.27 -25.10 2.86
CA ALA A 28 11.90 -23.91 3.41
C ALA A 28 11.23 -22.65 2.87
N GLN A 29 10.07 -22.26 3.42
CA GLN A 29 9.61 -20.86 3.32
C GLN A 29 8.41 -20.44 4.20
N VAL A 30 8.12 -21.13 5.32
CA VAL A 30 7.06 -20.68 6.27
C VAL A 30 7.52 -20.62 7.74
N ASP A 31 8.80 -20.88 8.05
CA ASP A 31 9.30 -20.96 9.44
C ASP A 31 9.64 -19.61 10.12
N ASN A 32 9.06 -18.48 9.67
CA ASN A 32 9.43 -17.13 10.13
C ASN A 32 8.34 -16.42 10.95
N LEU A 33 7.67 -17.11 11.88
CA LEU A 33 6.72 -16.44 12.78
C LEU A 33 6.99 -16.70 14.28
N PRO A 34 6.92 -15.66 15.13
CA PRO A 34 7.00 -15.78 16.58
C PRO A 34 5.95 -16.73 17.17
N ARG A 35 6.36 -17.78 17.89
CA ARG A 35 5.56 -18.40 18.94
C ARG A 35 5.68 -17.52 20.18
N LEU A 36 4.54 -17.15 20.73
CA LEU A 36 4.46 -16.37 21.96
C LEU A 36 4.33 -17.34 23.14
N GLY A 37 5.02 -17.02 24.23
CA GLY A 37 5.05 -17.78 25.47
C GLY A 37 3.69 -17.96 26.16
N ASP A 38 3.74 -18.69 27.28
CA ASP A 38 2.65 -19.39 27.95
C ASP A 38 1.22 -18.85 27.78
N ALA A 39 0.35 -19.79 27.41
CA ALA A 39 -1.07 -19.69 27.14
C ALA A 39 -1.89 -19.26 28.36
N SER A 40 -1.76 -17.99 28.76
CA SER A 40 -2.60 -17.37 29.79
C SER A 40 -2.99 -15.93 29.45
N ALA A 41 -3.56 -15.71 28.26
CA ALA A 41 -4.48 -14.60 28.00
C ALA A 41 -5.39 -14.92 26.81
N ASP A 42 -6.71 -14.95 27.03
CA ASP A 42 -7.78 -15.42 26.14
C ASP A 42 -8.00 -14.62 24.84
N GLU A 43 -7.17 -13.61 24.52
CA GLU A 43 -7.20 -12.89 23.24
C GLU A 43 -5.79 -12.41 22.87
N LEU A 44 -5.47 -12.33 21.57
CA LEU A 44 -4.25 -11.65 21.11
C LEU A 44 -4.21 -10.23 21.67
N SER A 45 -3.14 -9.85 22.38
CA SER A 45 -3.05 -8.49 22.91
C SER A 45 -2.87 -7.46 21.78
N PRO A 46 -3.35 -6.21 21.94
CA PRO A 46 -3.16 -5.15 20.92
C PRO A 46 -1.69 -4.93 20.54
N ALA A 47 -0.77 -5.04 21.51
CA ALA A 47 0.66 -4.94 21.26
C ALA A 47 1.19 -6.10 20.39
N THR A 48 0.67 -7.30 20.58
CA THR A 48 0.98 -8.45 19.73
C THR A 48 0.41 -8.27 18.33
N GLU A 49 -0.85 -7.84 18.19
CA GLU A 49 -1.44 -7.52 16.89
C GLU A 49 -0.61 -6.50 16.13
N ARG A 50 -0.17 -5.43 16.81
CA ARG A 50 0.70 -4.42 16.22
C ARG A 50 2.00 -5.01 15.70
N ARG A 51 2.70 -5.81 16.51
CA ARG A 51 3.95 -6.48 16.13
C ARG A 51 3.78 -7.39 14.90
N ILE A 52 2.65 -8.09 14.79
CA ILE A 52 2.32 -8.93 13.65
C ILE A 52 2.08 -8.08 12.39
N GLY A 53 1.24 -7.05 12.47
CA GLY A 53 1.00 -6.14 11.34
C GLY A 53 2.28 -5.48 10.83
N ASP A 54 3.09 -5.00 11.77
CA ASP A 54 4.43 -4.46 11.54
C ASP A 54 5.34 -5.41 10.73
N SER A 55 5.32 -6.72 11.05
CA SER A 55 6.16 -7.70 10.35
C SER A 55 5.68 -7.96 8.93
N ILE A 56 4.36 -8.03 8.72
CA ILE A 56 3.73 -8.22 7.41
C ILE A 56 4.02 -7.01 6.51
N VAL A 57 3.77 -5.79 7.00
CA VAL A 57 3.99 -4.56 6.22
C VAL A 57 5.46 -4.41 5.85
N ARG A 58 6.39 -4.74 6.76
CA ARG A 58 7.83 -4.78 6.45
C ARG A 58 8.15 -5.76 5.32
N GLU A 59 7.57 -6.97 5.33
CA GLU A 59 7.78 -7.95 4.26
C GLU A 59 7.19 -7.48 2.92
N MET A 60 6.00 -6.89 2.94
CA MET A 60 5.39 -6.31 1.73
C MET A 60 6.24 -5.18 1.15
N ARG A 61 6.82 -4.33 2.01
CA ARG A 61 7.75 -3.28 1.60
C ARG A 61 9.01 -3.86 0.97
N ARG A 62 9.61 -4.89 1.60
CA ARG A 62 10.80 -5.59 1.05
C ARG A 62 10.54 -6.21 -0.32
N ARG A 63 9.34 -6.75 -0.57
CA ARG A 63 8.94 -7.33 -1.86
C ARG A 63 8.56 -6.29 -2.92
N GLY A 64 8.53 -5.00 -2.58
CA GLY A 64 8.13 -3.93 -3.50
C GLY A 64 6.64 -3.91 -3.82
N SER A 65 5.79 -4.51 -2.97
CA SER A 65 4.33 -4.52 -3.17
C SER A 65 3.68 -3.18 -2.79
N ILE A 66 4.30 -2.43 -1.88
CA ILE A 66 3.83 -1.10 -1.47
C ILE A 66 4.21 -0.08 -2.55
N HIS A 67 3.24 0.73 -2.95
CA HIS A 67 3.43 1.83 -3.88
C HIS A 67 3.76 3.11 -3.12
N ASP A 68 5.03 3.50 -3.17
CA ASP A 68 5.51 4.73 -2.53
C ASP A 68 5.32 5.94 -3.46
N ASP A 69 4.06 6.38 -3.64
CA ASP A 69 3.74 7.66 -4.29
C ASP A 69 3.28 8.67 -3.25
N VAL A 70 4.18 9.60 -2.90
CA VAL A 70 3.96 10.57 -1.82
C VAL A 70 2.66 11.37 -1.96
N GLU A 71 2.26 11.74 -3.19
CA GLU A 71 1.05 12.53 -3.41
C GLU A 71 -0.21 11.71 -3.15
N ILE A 72 -0.22 10.46 -3.64
CA ILE A 72 -1.36 9.55 -3.44
C ILE A 72 -1.43 9.10 -1.98
N THR A 73 -0.29 8.83 -1.34
CA THR A 73 -0.22 8.49 0.08
C THR A 73 -0.69 9.65 0.96
N ASP A 74 -0.30 10.89 0.68
CA ASP A 74 -0.78 12.05 1.43
C ASP A 74 -2.28 12.30 1.24
N TYR A 75 -2.79 12.11 0.01
CA TYR A 75 -4.23 12.11 -0.23
C TYR A 75 -4.92 11.03 0.61
N LEU A 76 -4.46 9.77 0.53
CA LEU A 76 -5.03 8.64 1.23
C LEU A 76 -5.03 8.85 2.75
N ASN A 77 -3.94 9.38 3.31
CA ASN A 77 -3.84 9.64 4.74
C ASN A 77 -4.77 10.77 5.20
N ARG A 78 -4.88 11.88 4.45
CA ARG A 78 -5.85 12.95 4.77
C ARG A 78 -7.29 12.46 4.64
N PHE A 79 -7.55 11.66 3.62
CA PHE A 79 -8.85 11.04 3.38
C PHE A 79 -9.24 10.11 4.52
N ALA A 80 -8.33 9.20 4.89
CA ALA A 80 -8.52 8.26 5.99
C ALA A 80 -8.65 8.96 7.34
N ALA A 81 -7.92 10.05 7.60
CA ALA A 81 -8.03 10.82 8.83
C ALA A 81 -9.46 11.35 9.09
N GLN A 82 -10.23 11.65 8.03
CA GLN A 82 -11.64 12.03 8.17
C GLN A 82 -12.50 10.87 8.67
N LEU A 83 -12.18 9.64 8.26
CA LEU A 83 -12.90 8.42 8.67
C LEU A 83 -12.48 7.99 10.08
N THR A 84 -11.20 8.07 10.41
CA THR A 84 -10.67 7.60 11.70
C THR A 84 -10.91 8.58 12.86
N ALA A 85 -11.25 9.83 12.56
CA ALA A 85 -11.68 10.82 13.56
C ALA A 85 -13.12 10.59 14.08
N THR A 86 -13.86 9.65 13.50
CA THR A 86 -15.25 9.34 13.92
C THR A 86 -15.29 8.51 15.19
N THR A 87 -16.41 8.57 15.93
CA THR A 87 -16.55 7.90 17.23
C THR A 87 -16.24 6.40 17.19
N PRO A 88 -16.69 5.61 16.19
CA PRO A 88 -16.40 4.18 16.14
C PRO A 88 -14.91 3.86 15.92
N ALA A 89 -14.14 4.79 15.34
CA ALA A 89 -12.75 4.60 14.98
C ALA A 89 -11.76 5.34 15.91
N ALA A 90 -12.23 6.34 16.64
CA ALA A 90 -11.39 7.17 17.50
C ALA A 90 -10.69 6.32 18.58
N GLY A 91 -9.41 6.61 18.82
CA GLY A 91 -8.58 5.89 19.79
C GLY A 91 -7.82 4.68 19.23
N TYR A 92 -8.11 4.24 18.01
CA TYR A 92 -7.32 3.21 17.32
C TYR A 92 -6.17 3.82 16.52
N GLY A 93 -5.03 3.13 16.49
CA GLY A 93 -3.86 3.53 15.69
C GLY A 93 -3.91 2.94 14.29
N PHE A 94 -4.32 3.73 13.30
CA PHE A 94 -4.39 3.29 11.90
C PHE A 94 -3.16 3.67 11.08
N GLU A 95 -2.80 2.81 10.13
CA GLU A 95 -1.80 3.10 9.11
C GLU A 95 -2.29 2.62 7.74
N PHE A 96 -2.45 3.55 6.81
CA PHE A 96 -2.92 3.26 5.46
C PHE A 96 -1.72 3.21 4.51
N PHE A 97 -1.70 2.22 3.62
CA PHE A 97 -0.66 2.11 2.60
C PHE A 97 -1.26 1.71 1.26
N LEU A 98 -0.64 2.21 0.19
CA LEU A 98 -1.08 1.93 -1.16
C LEU A 98 -0.35 0.69 -1.70
N VAL A 99 -1.08 -0.17 -2.40
CA VAL A 99 -0.55 -1.37 -3.06
C VAL A 99 -0.65 -1.16 -4.57
N ARG A 100 0.47 -1.36 -5.29
CA ARG A 100 0.50 -1.23 -6.76
C ARG A 100 -0.17 -2.43 -7.42
N ASP A 101 -1.48 -2.39 -7.44
CA ASP A 101 -2.31 -3.44 -8.02
C ASP A 101 -3.54 -2.85 -8.73
N GLY A 102 -3.80 -3.35 -9.93
CA GLY A 102 -4.94 -2.95 -10.75
C GLY A 102 -6.24 -3.64 -10.35
N THR A 103 -6.21 -4.66 -9.47
CA THR A 103 -7.41 -5.30 -8.97
C THR A 103 -8.19 -4.37 -8.03
N LEU A 104 -9.50 -4.55 -8.00
CA LEU A 104 -10.38 -3.89 -7.03
C LEU A 104 -10.27 -4.65 -5.71
N ASN A 105 -9.49 -4.10 -4.78
CA ASN A 105 -9.35 -4.65 -3.43
C ASN A 105 -8.91 -3.60 -2.40
N ALA A 106 -9.23 -3.87 -1.13
CA ALA A 106 -8.64 -3.28 0.06
C ALA A 106 -8.69 -4.36 1.16
N PHE A 107 -7.84 -4.25 2.16
CA PHE A 107 -7.81 -5.24 3.25
C PHE A 107 -7.25 -4.65 4.54
N ALA A 108 -7.79 -5.10 5.67
CA ALA A 108 -7.24 -4.88 6.99
C ALA A 108 -6.22 -5.95 7.39
N LEU A 109 -5.16 -5.53 8.08
CA LEU A 109 -4.19 -6.38 8.76
C LEU A 109 -4.22 -6.10 10.28
N PRO A 110 -3.74 -7.04 11.12
CA PRO A 110 -3.66 -6.83 12.57
C PRO A 110 -2.91 -5.56 12.95
N GLY A 111 -3.34 -4.89 14.02
CA GLY A 111 -2.65 -3.69 14.52
C GLY A 111 -3.00 -2.37 13.83
N GLY A 112 -4.05 -2.36 13.01
CA GLY A 112 -4.63 -1.15 12.39
C GLY A 112 -4.09 -0.79 11.01
N TYR A 113 -3.39 -1.72 10.35
CA TYR A 113 -2.86 -1.49 9.01
C TYR A 113 -3.93 -1.77 7.96
N ILE A 114 -4.13 -0.86 7.01
CA ILE A 114 -5.10 -1.02 5.92
C ILE A 114 -4.38 -0.81 4.58
N GLY A 115 -4.38 -1.88 3.76
CA GLY A 115 -3.85 -1.86 2.40
C GLY A 115 -4.92 -1.49 1.39
N VAL A 116 -4.60 -0.58 0.47
CA VAL A 116 -5.53 -0.10 -0.56
C VAL A 116 -4.94 -0.33 -1.94
N HIS A 117 -5.61 -1.09 -2.81
CA HIS A 117 -5.11 -1.29 -4.18
C HIS A 117 -5.35 -0.04 -5.03
N THR A 118 -4.40 0.29 -5.91
CA THR A 118 -4.57 1.39 -6.87
C THR A 118 -5.81 1.24 -7.75
N GLY A 119 -6.17 0.01 -8.11
CA GLY A 119 -7.36 -0.33 -8.89
C GLY A 119 -8.66 0.07 -8.21
N LEU A 120 -8.74 -0.01 -6.88
CA LEU A 120 -9.91 0.42 -6.13
C LEU A 120 -10.15 1.93 -6.30
N ILE A 121 -9.12 2.76 -6.14
CA ILE A 121 -9.23 4.22 -6.30
C ILE A 121 -9.61 4.57 -7.75
N VAL A 122 -9.05 3.86 -8.74
CA VAL A 122 -9.36 4.06 -10.17
C VAL A 122 -10.80 3.66 -10.52
N ALA A 123 -11.34 2.62 -9.89
CA ALA A 123 -12.66 2.04 -10.13
C ALA A 123 -13.80 2.70 -9.34
N ALA A 124 -13.48 3.41 -8.25
CA ALA A 124 -14.44 4.21 -7.49
C ALA A 124 -15.05 5.30 -8.38
N GLN A 125 -16.37 5.35 -8.46
CA GLN A 125 -17.12 6.34 -9.25
C GLN A 125 -17.29 7.65 -8.49
N SER A 126 -17.34 7.59 -7.16
CA SER A 126 -17.31 8.76 -6.27
C SER A 126 -16.34 8.56 -5.11
N GLU A 127 -15.99 9.67 -4.44
CA GLU A 127 -15.18 9.65 -3.23
C GLU A 127 -15.91 8.95 -2.08
N SER A 128 -17.26 9.01 -2.06
CA SER A 128 -18.08 8.32 -1.06
C SER A 128 -18.11 6.79 -1.26
N GLU A 129 -17.98 6.29 -2.48
CA GLU A 129 -17.80 4.85 -2.70
C GLU A 129 -16.43 4.37 -2.19
N LEU A 130 -15.35 5.11 -2.45
CA LEU A 130 -14.04 4.80 -1.89
C LEU A 130 -14.09 4.83 -0.35
N ALA A 131 -14.77 5.84 0.21
CA ALA A 131 -14.95 5.96 1.65
C ALA A 131 -15.67 4.73 2.20
N SER A 132 -16.64 4.18 1.47
CA SER A 132 -17.43 3.05 1.97
C SER A 132 -16.59 1.80 2.16
N VAL A 133 -15.65 1.55 1.25
CA VAL A 133 -14.72 0.43 1.38
C VAL A 133 -13.77 0.66 2.55
N LEU A 134 -13.17 1.85 2.67
CA LEU A 134 -12.24 2.10 3.78
C LEU A 134 -12.96 2.09 5.14
N ALA A 135 -14.19 2.59 5.22
CA ALA A 135 -15.00 2.54 6.42
C ALA A 135 -15.34 1.10 6.82
N HIS A 136 -15.61 0.22 5.84
CA HIS A 136 -15.77 -1.22 6.04
C HIS A 136 -14.50 -1.87 6.61
N GLU A 137 -13.34 -1.59 6.03
CA GLU A 137 -12.04 -2.08 6.55
C GLU A 137 -11.73 -1.55 7.96
N ILE A 138 -12.05 -0.28 8.24
CA ILE A 138 -11.96 0.28 9.60
C ILE A 138 -12.90 -0.48 10.55
N GLY A 139 -14.10 -0.85 10.10
CA GLY A 139 -15.01 -1.74 10.81
C GLY A 139 -14.36 -3.08 11.17
N HIS A 140 -13.64 -3.72 10.24
CA HIS A 140 -12.91 -4.95 10.56
C HIS A 140 -11.83 -4.78 11.63
N VAL A 141 -11.09 -3.66 11.61
CA VAL A 141 -10.06 -3.37 12.61
C VAL A 141 -10.67 -3.07 13.98
N THR A 142 -11.63 -2.16 14.03
CA THR A 142 -12.27 -1.69 15.28
C THR A 142 -13.00 -2.81 16.00
N GLN A 143 -13.64 -3.70 15.24
CA GLN A 143 -14.30 -4.89 15.79
C GLN A 143 -13.33 -6.07 15.97
N ARG A 144 -12.03 -5.87 15.74
CA ARG A 144 -10.96 -6.87 15.92
C ARG A 144 -11.29 -8.22 15.28
N HIS A 145 -11.91 -8.21 14.09
CA HIS A 145 -12.43 -9.42 13.44
C HIS A 145 -11.37 -10.48 13.23
N LEU A 146 -10.17 -10.09 12.80
CA LEU A 146 -9.04 -11.00 12.68
C LEU A 146 -8.67 -11.58 14.05
N ALA A 147 -8.40 -10.76 15.07
CA ALA A 147 -8.02 -11.27 16.39
C ALA A 147 -9.07 -12.23 17.00
N ARG A 148 -10.36 -11.92 16.85
CA ARG A 148 -11.47 -12.79 17.28
C ARG A 148 -11.51 -14.10 16.49
N MET A 149 -11.23 -14.06 15.19
CA MET A 149 -11.10 -15.26 14.35
C MET A 149 -9.96 -16.16 14.84
N LEU A 150 -8.77 -15.58 15.03
CA LEU A 150 -7.57 -16.30 15.49
C LEU A 150 -7.76 -16.90 16.89
N SER A 151 -8.49 -16.21 17.77
CA SER A 151 -8.73 -16.66 19.15
C SER A 151 -9.76 -17.80 19.21
N ARG A 152 -10.68 -17.87 18.24
CA ARG A 152 -11.67 -18.97 18.12
C ARG A 152 -11.05 -20.26 17.57
N GLU A 153 -10.05 -20.18 16.71
CA GLU A 153 -9.26 -21.34 16.25
C GLU A 153 -8.15 -21.69 17.25
N ARG A 154 -8.47 -22.43 18.31
CA ARG A 154 -7.43 -23.02 19.15
C ARG A 154 -6.60 -24.02 18.33
N GLN A 155 -5.27 -23.85 18.35
CA GLN A 155 -4.17 -24.67 17.78
C GLN A 155 -3.51 -24.31 16.43
N ALA A 156 -3.84 -23.21 15.74
CA ALA A 156 -3.16 -22.90 14.45
C ALA A 156 -2.77 -21.43 14.21
N SER A 157 -2.77 -20.61 15.26
CA SER A 157 -3.26 -19.23 15.16
C SER A 157 -2.29 -18.13 14.72
N VAL A 158 -1.09 -18.39 14.18
CA VAL A 158 -0.28 -17.29 13.58
C VAL A 158 0.36 -17.72 12.26
N VAL A 159 0.84 -18.96 12.22
CA VAL A 159 1.41 -19.60 11.02
C VAL A 159 0.41 -19.62 9.87
N MET A 160 -0.87 -19.93 10.14
CA MET A 160 -1.91 -19.87 9.11
C MET A 160 -2.20 -18.45 8.61
N LEU A 161 -2.09 -17.42 9.46
CA LEU A 161 -2.39 -16.05 9.02
C LEU A 161 -1.32 -15.51 8.09
N ALA A 162 -0.04 -15.72 8.40
CA ALA A 162 1.01 -15.36 7.47
C ALA A 162 1.01 -16.26 6.24
N ALA A 163 0.68 -17.56 6.36
CA ALA A 163 0.52 -18.44 5.21
C ALA A 163 -0.65 -18.01 4.31
N LEU A 164 -1.76 -17.51 4.87
CA LEU A 164 -2.91 -16.98 4.12
C LEU A 164 -2.59 -15.66 3.42
N VAL A 165 -1.93 -14.73 4.11
CA VAL A 165 -1.47 -13.47 3.51
C VAL A 165 -0.41 -13.76 2.44
N LEU A 166 0.54 -14.66 2.69
CA LEU A 166 1.52 -15.09 1.70
C LEU A 166 0.90 -15.85 0.52
N ALA A 167 -0.13 -16.66 0.75
CA ALA A 167 -0.87 -17.37 -0.30
C ALA A 167 -1.72 -16.41 -1.14
N ALA A 168 -2.35 -15.41 -0.53
CA ALA A 168 -3.06 -14.34 -1.24
C ALA A 168 -2.09 -13.52 -2.11
N LEU A 169 -0.89 -13.23 -1.60
CA LEU A 169 0.16 -12.56 -2.35
C LEU A 169 0.79 -13.46 -3.44
N ALA A 170 0.88 -14.77 -3.21
CA ALA A 170 1.46 -15.75 -4.15
C ALA A 170 0.48 -16.21 -5.25
N ALA A 171 -0.83 -16.09 -5.04
CA ALA A 171 -1.88 -16.35 -6.04
C ALA A 171 -1.73 -15.49 -7.30
N ARG A 172 -0.91 -14.43 -7.25
CA ARG A 172 -0.47 -13.63 -8.40
C ARG A 172 0.40 -14.42 -9.41
N SER A 173 0.91 -15.59 -9.04
CA SER A 173 1.89 -16.35 -9.84
C SER A 173 1.42 -17.73 -10.31
N SER A 174 0.49 -18.39 -9.61
CA SER A 174 -0.13 -19.64 -10.09
C SER A 174 -1.46 -19.96 -9.38
N PRO A 175 -2.54 -20.30 -10.12
CA PRO A 175 -3.79 -20.80 -9.54
C PRO A 175 -3.64 -22.12 -8.76
N GLN A 176 -2.54 -22.86 -8.97
CA GLN A 176 -2.30 -24.18 -8.41
C GLN A 176 -1.84 -24.15 -6.93
N ALA A 177 -1.42 -22.99 -6.41
CA ALA A 177 -1.02 -22.83 -5.01
C ALA A 177 -2.20 -22.86 -4.02
N VAL A 178 -3.44 -22.68 -4.50
CA VAL A 178 -4.66 -22.63 -3.68
C VAL A 178 -5.17 -24.05 -3.31
N GLY A 179 -4.73 -25.09 -4.01
CA GLY A 179 -5.21 -26.47 -3.81
C GLY A 179 -4.78 -27.14 -2.50
N GLY A 180 -3.78 -26.61 -1.80
CA GLY A 180 -3.19 -27.23 -0.60
C GLY A 180 -3.94 -26.97 0.71
N LEU A 181 -4.87 -26.00 0.75
CA LEU A 181 -5.58 -25.61 1.98
C LEU A 181 -6.94 -26.31 2.15
N ALA A 182 -7.49 -26.88 1.09
CA ALA A 182 -8.83 -27.48 1.10
C ALA A 182 -8.90 -28.84 1.84
N SER A 183 -7.76 -29.47 2.15
CA SER A 183 -7.71 -30.83 2.72
C SER A 183 -7.63 -30.89 4.25
N LEU A 184 -7.61 -29.75 4.96
CA LEU A 184 -7.27 -29.71 6.39
C LEU A 184 -8.42 -29.36 7.36
N GLY A 185 -9.64 -29.08 6.88
CA GLY A 185 -10.76 -28.68 7.74
C GLY A 185 -11.89 -29.70 7.77
N SER A 186 -12.37 -30.08 8.96
CA SER A 186 -13.68 -30.74 9.08
C SER A 186 -14.77 -29.82 8.49
N THR A 187 -15.79 -30.40 7.86
CA THR A 187 -16.89 -29.63 7.23
C THR A 187 -17.59 -28.68 8.20
N VAL A 188 -17.61 -29.02 9.50
CA VAL A 188 -18.15 -28.20 10.59
C VAL A 188 -17.27 -26.97 10.87
N ALA A 189 -15.94 -27.12 10.91
CA ALA A 189 -15.02 -26.00 11.07
C ALA A 189 -15.12 -25.02 9.90
N GLN A 190 -15.21 -25.53 8.67
CA GLN A 190 -15.44 -24.70 7.48
C GLN A 190 -16.76 -23.92 7.55
N GLN A 191 -17.86 -24.57 7.98
CA GLN A 191 -19.15 -23.90 8.16
C GLN A 191 -19.12 -22.83 9.26
N GLN A 192 -18.43 -23.08 10.37
CA GLN A 192 -18.27 -22.11 11.46
C GLN A 192 -17.43 -20.90 11.05
N MET A 193 -16.34 -21.10 10.28
CA MET A 193 -15.55 -20.01 9.70
C MET A 193 -16.37 -19.18 8.71
N LEU A 194 -17.13 -19.83 7.84
CA LEU A 194 -18.02 -19.15 6.88
C LEU A 194 -19.14 -18.36 7.59
N SER A 195 -19.71 -18.91 8.67
CA SER A 195 -20.72 -18.20 9.48
C SER A 195 -20.13 -17.01 10.23
N PHE A 196 -18.96 -17.18 10.88
CA PHE A 196 -18.27 -16.07 11.55
C PHE A 196 -17.92 -14.97 10.55
N SER A 197 -17.45 -15.33 9.36
CA SER A 197 -17.20 -14.38 8.27
C SER A 197 -18.46 -13.58 7.92
N ARG A 198 -19.63 -14.22 7.76
CA ARG A 198 -20.89 -13.50 7.47
C ARG A 198 -21.33 -12.58 8.60
N ASP A 199 -21.15 -12.98 9.85
CA ASP A 199 -21.49 -12.13 11.01
C ASP A 199 -20.55 -10.92 11.08
N ALA A 200 -19.26 -11.15 10.87
CA ALA A 200 -18.24 -10.12 10.82
C ALA A 200 -18.46 -9.12 9.68
N GLU A 201 -18.87 -9.59 8.50
CA GLU A 201 -19.22 -8.73 7.37
C GLU A 201 -20.40 -7.81 7.69
N ARG A 202 -21.48 -8.34 8.31
CA ARG A 202 -22.65 -7.53 8.71
C ARG A 202 -22.29 -6.51 9.79
N GLU A 203 -21.44 -6.90 10.73
CA GLU A 203 -20.96 -5.99 11.78
C GLU A 203 -20.08 -4.88 11.18
N ALA A 204 -19.15 -5.22 10.28
CA ALA A 204 -18.29 -4.27 9.58
C ALA A 204 -19.09 -3.31 8.68
N ASP A 205 -20.13 -3.80 7.98
CA ASP A 205 -21.00 -2.94 7.16
C ASP A 205 -21.71 -1.88 8.02
N ARG A 206 -22.22 -2.27 9.19
CA ARG A 206 -22.96 -1.38 10.10
C ARG A 206 -22.04 -0.34 10.73
N VAL A 207 -20.90 -0.77 11.26
CA VAL A 207 -19.89 0.14 11.80
C VAL A 207 -19.35 1.07 10.71
N GLY A 208 -19.08 0.53 9.52
CA GLY A 208 -18.65 1.28 8.36
C GLY A 208 -19.67 2.33 7.92
N LEU A 209 -20.97 2.00 7.93
CA LEU A 209 -22.04 2.95 7.64
C LEU A 209 -22.08 4.11 8.65
N ASP A 210 -21.87 3.84 9.94
CA ASP A 210 -21.82 4.88 10.97
C ASP A 210 -20.58 5.77 10.81
N ILE A 211 -19.43 5.19 10.48
CA ILE A 211 -18.20 5.92 10.13
C ILE A 211 -18.45 6.82 8.92
N LEU A 212 -19.09 6.33 7.86
CA LEU A 212 -19.41 7.13 6.67
C LEU A 212 -20.26 8.35 7.01
N ARG A 213 -21.32 8.12 7.80
CA ARG A 213 -22.25 9.17 8.23
C ARG A 213 -21.55 10.23 9.07
N GLN A 214 -20.78 9.82 10.08
CA GLN A 214 -20.05 10.74 10.96
C GLN A 214 -18.91 11.46 10.22
N GLY A 215 -18.25 10.78 9.26
CA GLY A 215 -17.24 11.37 8.37
C GLY A 215 -17.82 12.29 7.30
N GLY A 216 -19.15 12.44 7.24
CA GLY A 216 -19.83 13.33 6.32
C GLY A 216 -19.83 12.85 4.86
N PHE A 217 -19.66 11.56 4.60
CA PHE A 217 -19.78 10.99 3.25
C PHE A 217 -21.23 10.64 2.92
N ASP A 218 -21.54 10.45 1.64
CA ASP A 218 -22.86 9.97 1.23
C ASP A 218 -22.96 8.47 1.54
N ALA A 219 -23.86 8.12 2.45
CA ALA A 219 -24.12 6.75 2.86
C ALA A 219 -24.61 5.85 1.71
N ASN A 220 -25.21 6.45 0.67
CA ASN A 220 -25.57 5.70 -0.54
C ASN A 220 -24.34 5.19 -1.30
N GLY A 221 -23.15 5.75 -1.07
CA GLY A 221 -21.90 5.25 -1.65
C GLY A 221 -21.67 3.77 -1.36
N MET A 222 -22.02 3.29 -0.16
CA MET A 222 -21.90 1.87 0.20
C MET A 222 -22.88 0.99 -0.60
N VAL A 223 -24.13 1.43 -0.74
CA VAL A 223 -25.16 0.73 -1.52
C VAL A 223 -24.78 0.68 -3.00
N SER A 224 -24.37 1.82 -3.57
CA SER A 224 -23.93 1.92 -4.97
C SER A 224 -22.74 1.02 -5.23
N PHE A 225 -21.73 1.04 -4.36
CA PHE A 225 -20.55 0.22 -4.50
C PHE A 225 -20.88 -1.28 -4.43
N PHE A 226 -21.68 -1.72 -3.45
CA PHE A 226 -22.10 -3.13 -3.34
C PHE A 226 -22.93 -3.58 -4.55
N GLY A 227 -23.85 -2.74 -5.03
CA GLY A 227 -24.62 -3.02 -6.24
C GLY A 227 -23.73 -3.22 -7.46
N ARG A 228 -22.73 -2.36 -7.64
CA ARG A 228 -21.75 -2.49 -8.76
C ARG A 228 -20.90 -3.75 -8.63
N LEU A 229 -20.44 -4.08 -7.43
CA LEU A 229 -19.71 -5.32 -7.19
C LEU A 229 -20.56 -6.55 -7.47
N GLN A 230 -21.81 -6.57 -6.99
CA GLN A 230 -22.74 -7.67 -7.26
C GLN A 230 -22.99 -7.83 -8.77
N GLN A 231 -23.17 -6.73 -9.50
CA GLN A 231 -23.34 -6.75 -10.95
C GLN A 231 -22.09 -7.28 -11.66
N ALA A 232 -20.89 -6.83 -11.27
CA ALA A 232 -19.63 -7.29 -11.82
C ALA A 232 -19.39 -8.79 -11.54
N GLY A 233 -19.73 -9.28 -10.35
CA GLY A 233 -19.61 -10.69 -9.98
C GLY A 233 -20.52 -11.62 -10.79
N ARG A 234 -21.75 -11.17 -11.13
CA ARG A 234 -22.70 -11.94 -11.96
C ARG A 234 -22.25 -12.06 -13.42
N LEU A 235 -21.60 -11.03 -13.96
CA LEU A 235 -21.15 -11.03 -15.36
C LEU A 235 -19.88 -11.87 -15.58
N TYR A 236 -19.13 -12.14 -14.51
CA TYR A 236 -17.82 -12.79 -14.56
C TYR A 236 -17.69 -13.89 -13.48
N GLU A 237 -18.52 -14.94 -13.54
CA GLU A 237 -18.51 -16.04 -12.54
C GLU A 237 -17.12 -16.66 -12.32
N SER A 238 -16.26 -16.67 -13.35
CA SER A 238 -14.87 -17.16 -13.28
C SER A 238 -13.80 -16.08 -13.02
N SER A 239 -14.18 -14.80 -13.02
CA SER A 239 -13.27 -13.64 -12.86
C SER A 239 -13.84 -12.59 -11.89
N ALA A 240 -14.54 -13.04 -10.84
CA ALA A 240 -15.08 -12.16 -9.82
C ALA A 240 -13.95 -11.27 -9.22
N PRO A 241 -14.23 -9.97 -8.96
CA PRO A 241 -13.30 -9.06 -8.30
C PRO A 241 -12.67 -9.69 -7.06
N GLU A 242 -11.38 -9.42 -6.83
CA GLU A 242 -10.63 -9.99 -5.70
C GLU A 242 -11.30 -9.66 -4.35
N TYR A 243 -11.82 -8.43 -4.20
CA TYR A 243 -12.62 -8.03 -3.04
C TYR A 243 -13.81 -8.95 -2.73
N LEU A 244 -14.48 -9.53 -3.74
CA LEU A 244 -15.61 -10.45 -3.50
C LEU A 244 -15.17 -11.82 -2.95
N ARG A 245 -13.89 -12.17 -3.10
CA ARG A 245 -13.34 -13.43 -2.57
C ARG A 245 -13.07 -13.33 -1.07
N THR A 246 -12.70 -12.14 -0.60
CA THR A 246 -12.46 -11.85 0.82
C THR A 246 -13.72 -11.34 1.52
N HIS A 247 -14.58 -10.59 0.81
CA HIS A 247 -15.82 -10.00 1.32
C HIS A 247 -17.02 -10.37 0.44
N PRO A 248 -17.62 -11.56 0.61
CA PRO A 248 -18.77 -11.98 -0.19
C PRO A 248 -19.97 -11.03 0.01
N ILE A 249 -20.36 -10.33 -1.05
CA ILE A 249 -21.53 -9.44 -1.05
C ILE A 249 -22.79 -10.27 -1.34
N THR A 250 -23.76 -10.23 -0.42
CA THR A 250 -25.06 -10.92 -0.54
C THR A 250 -26.18 -9.90 -0.76
N SER A 251 -27.31 -10.34 -1.34
CA SER A 251 -28.51 -9.49 -1.44
C SER A 251 -29.05 -9.07 -0.06
N GLU A 252 -28.82 -9.88 0.97
CA GLU A 252 -29.22 -9.58 2.35
C GLU A 252 -28.42 -8.41 2.94
N ARG A 253 -27.09 -8.40 2.78
CA ARG A 253 -26.25 -7.26 3.19
C ARG A 253 -26.65 -5.96 2.49
N ILE A 254 -26.90 -6.03 1.18
CA ILE A 254 -27.38 -4.86 0.40
C ILE A 254 -28.71 -4.36 0.97
N ALA A 255 -29.65 -5.26 1.28
CA ALA A 255 -30.96 -4.90 1.83
C ALA A 255 -30.86 -4.32 3.25
N ASP A 256 -30.00 -4.85 4.14
CA ASP A 256 -29.76 -4.29 5.49
C ASP A 256 -29.25 -2.84 5.39
N ILE A 257 -28.26 -2.59 4.53
CA ILE A 257 -27.71 -1.25 4.35
C ILE A 257 -28.69 -0.31 3.66
N GLN A 258 -29.44 -0.77 2.66
CA GLN A 258 -30.51 0.02 2.05
C GLN A 258 -31.58 0.44 3.06
N GLY A 259 -32.03 -0.49 3.91
CA GLY A 259 -32.98 -0.21 4.98
C GLY A 259 -32.47 0.88 5.92
N ARG A 260 -31.22 0.76 6.36
CA ARG A 260 -30.58 1.75 7.25
C ARG A 260 -30.39 3.10 6.57
N VAL A 261 -29.96 3.14 5.31
CA VAL A 261 -29.75 4.39 4.57
C VAL A 261 -31.06 5.14 4.38
N GLY A 262 -32.16 4.42 4.11
CA GLY A 262 -33.50 4.99 3.94
C GLY A 262 -34.04 5.74 5.16
N GLU A 263 -33.49 5.48 6.36
CA GLU A 263 -33.86 6.17 7.60
C GLU A 263 -33.14 7.52 7.78
N THR A 264 -32.22 7.88 6.88
CA THR A 264 -31.41 9.11 6.96
C THR A 264 -31.68 10.08 5.82
N ARG A 265 -31.58 11.38 6.11
CA ARG A 265 -31.69 12.44 5.11
C ARG A 265 -30.54 12.31 4.10
N TYR A 266 -30.88 12.22 2.81
CA TYR A 266 -29.91 12.24 1.72
C TYR A 266 -28.99 13.46 1.82
N ARG A 267 -27.68 13.23 1.69
CA ARG A 267 -26.66 14.28 1.67
C ARG A 267 -25.72 14.04 0.50
N GLN A 268 -25.96 14.78 -0.58
CA GLN A 268 -25.04 14.79 -1.73
C GLN A 268 -23.73 15.47 -1.32
N ARG A 269 -22.62 14.72 -1.36
CA ARG A 269 -21.27 15.26 -1.20
C ARG A 269 -20.61 15.33 -2.57
N ALA A 270 -20.13 16.51 -2.95
CA ALA A 270 -19.28 16.65 -4.11
C ALA A 270 -17.91 16.02 -3.84
N ASP A 271 -17.38 15.29 -4.82
CA ASP A 271 -16.06 14.70 -4.75
C ASP A 271 -14.97 15.78 -4.60
N SER A 272 -14.03 15.55 -3.68
CA SER A 272 -12.89 16.44 -3.52
C SER A 272 -12.07 16.54 -4.81
N ILE A 273 -11.41 17.69 -5.03
CA ILE A 273 -10.47 17.82 -6.15
C ILE A 273 -9.27 16.86 -5.96
N ASP A 274 -8.85 16.64 -4.73
CA ASP A 274 -7.80 15.67 -4.38
C ASP A 274 -8.13 14.26 -4.89
N PHE A 275 -9.33 13.74 -4.60
CA PHE A 275 -9.77 12.43 -5.10
C PHE A 275 -9.74 12.37 -6.62
N ARG A 276 -10.26 13.39 -7.29
CA ARG A 276 -10.33 13.43 -8.75
C ARG A 276 -8.94 13.46 -9.39
N LEU A 277 -8.01 14.25 -8.85
CA LEU A 277 -6.63 14.32 -9.32
C LEU A 277 -5.84 13.03 -9.02
N ALA A 278 -6.01 12.46 -7.83
CA ALA A 278 -5.41 11.18 -7.45
C ALA A 278 -5.88 10.04 -8.37
N ARG A 279 -7.20 9.94 -8.60
CA ARG A 279 -7.81 8.98 -9.51
C ARG A 279 -7.30 9.16 -10.95
N ALA A 280 -7.19 10.41 -11.42
CA ALA A 280 -6.69 10.70 -12.75
C ALA A 280 -5.21 10.32 -12.92
N LYS A 281 -4.37 10.60 -11.91
CA LYS A 281 -2.95 10.22 -11.90
C LYS A 281 -2.77 8.70 -11.98
N LEU A 282 -3.44 7.97 -11.10
CA LEU A 282 -3.37 6.51 -11.05
C LEU A 282 -3.87 5.87 -12.34
N ARG A 283 -4.93 6.42 -12.94
CA ARG A 283 -5.43 5.98 -14.24
C ARG A 283 -4.45 6.28 -15.37
N ALA A 284 -3.84 7.47 -15.39
CA ALA A 284 -2.87 7.84 -16.42
C ALA A 284 -1.61 6.95 -16.40
N LEU A 285 -1.24 6.44 -15.21
CA LEU A 285 -0.04 5.63 -15.00
C LEU A 285 -0.35 4.14 -14.76
N SER A 286 -1.56 3.68 -15.12
CA SER A 286 -1.96 2.28 -14.91
C SER A 286 -1.17 1.32 -15.79
N ASP A 287 -0.77 1.77 -16.99
CA ASP A 287 0.12 1.05 -17.89
C ASP A 287 1.10 2.05 -18.51
N THR A 288 2.38 1.90 -18.14
CA THR A 288 3.47 2.79 -18.56
C THR A 288 4.22 2.26 -19.78
N SER A 289 3.75 1.19 -20.43
CA SER A 289 4.26 0.75 -21.73
C SER A 289 3.94 1.79 -22.82
N VAL A 290 4.67 1.76 -23.93
CA VAL A 290 4.44 2.70 -25.05
C VAL A 290 2.99 2.63 -25.54
N ASP A 291 2.45 1.41 -25.71
CA ASP A 291 1.05 1.21 -26.11
C ASP A 291 0.06 1.60 -25.02
N GLY A 292 0.35 1.29 -23.76
CA GLY A 292 -0.45 1.70 -22.60
C GLY A 292 -0.60 3.21 -22.51
N LEU A 293 0.51 3.95 -22.61
CA LEU A 293 0.53 5.42 -22.60
C LEU A 293 -0.22 6.00 -23.81
N ARG A 294 -0.05 5.41 -25.00
CA ARG A 294 -0.79 5.83 -26.21
C ARG A 294 -2.30 5.65 -26.03
N LEU A 295 -2.72 4.50 -25.48
CA LEU A 295 -4.13 4.22 -25.19
C LEU A 295 -4.70 5.18 -24.14
N MET A 296 -3.99 5.40 -23.03
CA MET A 296 -4.41 6.31 -21.98
C MET A 296 -4.53 7.75 -22.47
N ARG A 297 -3.57 8.21 -23.30
CA ARG A 297 -3.64 9.53 -23.94
C ARG A 297 -4.92 9.68 -24.75
N ALA A 298 -5.24 8.73 -25.63
CA ALA A 298 -6.45 8.78 -26.44
C ALA A 298 -7.74 8.79 -25.58
N GLN A 299 -7.75 8.05 -24.47
CA GLN A 299 -8.87 8.05 -23.52
C GLN A 299 -9.05 9.40 -22.83
N PHE A 300 -7.97 10.02 -22.34
CA PHE A 300 -8.05 11.34 -21.71
C PHE A 300 -8.41 12.44 -22.71
N GLU A 301 -7.87 12.41 -23.92
CA GLU A 301 -8.25 13.35 -24.99
C GLU A 301 -9.75 13.26 -25.31
N ARG A 302 -10.34 12.06 -25.32
CA ARG A 302 -11.79 11.88 -25.48
C ARG A 302 -12.55 12.50 -24.31
N ARG A 303 -12.17 12.21 -23.06
CA ARG A 303 -12.84 12.74 -21.85
C ARG A 303 -12.81 14.26 -21.78
N VAL A 304 -11.69 14.87 -22.19
CA VAL A 304 -11.54 16.32 -22.29
C VAL A 304 -12.49 16.92 -23.35
N ARG A 305 -12.68 16.26 -24.50
CA ARG A 305 -13.64 16.71 -25.52
C ARG A 305 -15.09 16.62 -25.03
N GLU A 306 -15.41 15.60 -24.24
CA GLU A 306 -16.75 15.38 -23.68
C GLU A 306 -17.14 16.37 -22.57
N ARG A 307 -16.19 17.17 -22.04
CA ARG A 307 -16.40 18.20 -21.00
C ARG A 307 -17.19 17.68 -19.78
N THR A 308 -16.71 16.59 -19.19
CA THR A 308 -17.35 16.01 -18.00
C THR A 308 -17.15 16.87 -16.74
N ILE A 309 -17.85 16.54 -15.65
CA ILE A 309 -17.68 17.19 -14.33
C ILE A 309 -16.23 17.13 -13.80
N ASP A 310 -15.42 16.21 -14.31
CA ASP A 310 -14.01 15.99 -13.97
C ASP A 310 -13.04 16.79 -14.85
N ASP A 311 -13.49 17.86 -15.52
CA ASP A 311 -12.72 18.56 -16.57
C ASP A 311 -11.26 18.86 -16.17
N ALA A 312 -11.02 19.47 -15.00
CA ALA A 312 -9.67 19.73 -14.50
C ALA A 312 -8.84 18.46 -14.30
N ALA A 313 -9.45 17.39 -13.77
CA ALA A 313 -8.77 16.12 -13.53
C ALA A 313 -8.50 15.35 -14.83
N ASN A 314 -9.37 15.47 -15.84
CA ASN A 314 -9.12 14.90 -17.17
C ASN A 314 -7.93 15.56 -17.85
N TRP A 315 -7.83 16.90 -17.79
CA TRP A 315 -6.65 17.62 -18.27
C TRP A 315 -5.39 17.27 -17.49
N PHE A 316 -5.50 17.07 -16.16
CA PHE A 316 -4.37 16.65 -15.34
C PHE A 316 -3.90 15.24 -15.69
N GLY A 317 -4.82 14.31 -15.92
CA GLY A 317 -4.49 12.97 -16.42
C GLY A 317 -3.83 13.02 -17.80
N LEU A 318 -4.32 13.89 -18.70
CA LEU A 318 -3.70 14.12 -20.01
C LEU A 318 -2.28 14.70 -19.89
N ALA A 319 -2.05 15.64 -18.97
CA ALA A 319 -0.73 16.16 -18.69
C ALA A 319 0.20 15.07 -18.14
N THR A 320 -0.32 14.24 -17.23
CA THR A 320 0.42 13.14 -16.59
C THR A 320 0.88 12.11 -17.62
N VAL A 321 -0.01 11.65 -18.51
CA VAL A 321 0.33 10.66 -19.54
C VAL A 321 1.26 11.25 -20.60
N ALA A 322 1.09 12.52 -20.98
CA ALA A 322 2.01 13.20 -21.89
C ALA A 322 3.42 13.33 -21.29
N ALA A 323 3.52 13.67 -20.00
CA ALA A 323 4.78 13.71 -19.27
C ALA A 323 5.44 12.33 -19.21
N ALA A 324 4.68 11.28 -18.88
CA ALA A 324 5.19 9.91 -18.87
C ALA A 324 5.68 9.46 -20.26
N ALA A 325 5.04 9.91 -21.33
CA ALA A 325 5.44 9.69 -22.72
C ALA A 325 6.59 10.62 -23.19
N ARG A 326 7.10 11.50 -22.33
CA ARG A 326 8.13 12.52 -22.62
C ARG A 326 7.73 13.54 -23.70
N ASP A 327 6.44 13.72 -23.93
CA ASP A 327 5.89 14.77 -24.80
C ASP A 327 5.72 16.06 -23.98
N TRP A 328 6.85 16.72 -23.69
CA TRP A 328 6.90 17.92 -22.84
C TRP A 328 6.02 19.07 -23.36
N PRO A 329 5.99 19.40 -24.66
CA PRO A 329 5.09 20.42 -25.18
C PRO A 329 3.62 20.11 -24.90
N ALA A 330 3.18 18.85 -25.13
CA ALA A 330 1.80 18.46 -24.84
C ALA A 330 1.51 18.49 -23.33
N ALA A 331 2.45 18.03 -22.50
CA ALA A 331 2.31 18.04 -21.05
C ALA A 331 2.14 19.47 -20.50
N ARG A 332 2.97 20.41 -20.94
CA ARG A 332 2.86 21.84 -20.57
C ARG A 332 1.56 22.46 -21.03
N LYS A 333 1.13 22.17 -22.27
CA LYS A 333 -0.16 22.64 -22.81
C LYS A 333 -1.33 22.14 -21.96
N ALA A 334 -1.34 20.86 -21.63
CA ALA A 334 -2.38 20.27 -20.79
C ALA A 334 -2.38 20.87 -19.37
N LEU A 335 -1.21 21.09 -18.75
CA LEU A 335 -1.10 21.77 -17.46
C LEU A 335 -1.65 23.20 -17.47
N ALA A 336 -1.43 23.95 -18.54
CA ALA A 336 -2.01 25.29 -18.68
C ALA A 336 -3.55 25.23 -18.65
N GLU A 337 -4.15 24.22 -19.27
CA GLU A 337 -5.60 23.99 -19.22
C GLU A 337 -6.09 23.56 -17.83
N VAL A 338 -5.28 22.82 -17.06
CA VAL A 338 -5.57 22.51 -15.65
C VAL A 338 -5.60 23.80 -14.83
N ARG A 339 -4.57 24.66 -14.92
CA ARG A 339 -4.47 25.91 -14.17
C ARG A 339 -5.60 26.90 -14.50
N ARG A 340 -6.09 26.91 -15.73
CA ARG A 340 -7.29 27.71 -16.12
C ARG A 340 -8.56 27.25 -15.39
N ARG A 341 -8.67 25.96 -15.08
CA ARG A 341 -9.84 25.36 -14.40
C ARG A 341 -9.69 25.30 -12.88
N LEU A 342 -8.45 25.32 -12.40
CA LEU A 342 -8.08 25.37 -10.99
C LEU A 342 -7.22 26.62 -10.72
N PRO A 343 -7.79 27.84 -10.78
CA PRO A 343 -7.02 29.08 -10.63
C PRO A 343 -6.40 29.23 -9.24
N ALA A 344 -6.95 28.56 -8.22
CA ALA A 344 -6.39 28.53 -6.87
C ALA A 344 -5.08 27.72 -6.77
N GLY A 345 -4.71 26.97 -7.82
CA GLY A 345 -3.59 26.03 -7.80
C GLY A 345 -3.89 24.74 -7.05
N HIS A 346 -2.96 23.78 -7.13
CA HIS A 346 -3.01 22.56 -6.33
C HIS A 346 -1.61 21.91 -6.24
N PRO A 347 -1.20 21.34 -5.10
CA PRO A 347 0.12 20.69 -4.98
C PRO A 347 0.40 19.62 -6.04
N PHE A 348 -0.60 18.81 -6.41
CA PHE A 348 -0.46 17.81 -7.49
C PHE A 348 -0.06 18.44 -8.83
N VAL A 349 -0.65 19.59 -9.16
CA VAL A 349 -0.45 20.27 -10.43
C VAL A 349 0.94 20.90 -10.46
N GLU A 350 1.33 21.57 -9.38
CA GLU A 350 2.62 22.25 -9.29
C GLU A 350 3.79 21.28 -9.17
N ARG A 351 3.61 20.16 -8.46
CA ARG A 351 4.60 19.09 -8.43
C ARG A 351 4.80 18.45 -9.81
N LEU A 352 3.73 18.16 -10.54
CA LEU A 352 3.84 17.63 -11.91
C LEU A 352 4.52 18.64 -12.84
N ALA A 353 4.20 19.93 -12.71
CA ALA A 353 4.85 20.99 -13.49
C ALA A 353 6.36 21.04 -13.22
N ALA A 354 6.78 21.05 -11.95
CA ALA A 354 8.19 21.00 -11.59
C ALA A 354 8.88 19.73 -12.11
N ARG A 355 8.19 18.58 -12.03
CA ARG A 355 8.72 17.31 -12.53
C ARG A 355 8.93 17.31 -14.03
N ILE A 356 8.01 17.88 -14.81
CA ILE A 356 8.14 18.03 -16.26
C ILE A 356 9.37 18.87 -16.62
N GLU A 357 9.57 20.02 -15.97
CA GLU A 357 10.73 20.86 -16.27
C GLU A 357 12.04 20.16 -15.89
N LEU A 358 12.06 19.46 -14.76
CA LEU A 358 13.22 18.70 -14.33
C LEU A 358 13.57 17.59 -15.34
N ASP A 359 12.59 16.77 -15.73
CA ASP A 359 12.79 15.66 -16.67
C ASP A 359 13.08 16.16 -18.10
N ALA A 360 12.66 17.38 -18.45
CA ALA A 360 13.01 18.05 -19.70
C ALA A 360 14.43 18.65 -19.69
N GLY A 361 15.16 18.55 -18.58
CA GLY A 361 16.53 19.03 -18.45
C GLY A 361 16.67 20.48 -17.98
N ASP A 362 15.61 21.10 -17.44
CA ASP A 362 15.63 22.45 -16.87
C ASP A 362 15.38 22.43 -15.36
N PRO A 363 16.39 22.06 -14.55
CA PRO A 363 16.26 22.06 -13.09
C PRO A 363 16.13 23.46 -12.50
N ALA A 364 16.48 24.53 -13.23
CA ALA A 364 16.31 25.90 -12.76
C ALA A 364 14.84 26.34 -12.84
N ALA A 365 14.14 26.01 -13.93
CA ALA A 365 12.70 26.19 -14.04
C ALA A 365 11.95 25.34 -13.02
N ALA A 366 12.35 24.07 -12.82
CA ALA A 366 11.78 23.21 -11.79
C ALA A 366 11.89 23.83 -10.38
N GLN A 367 13.08 24.35 -10.02
CA GLN A 367 13.29 25.00 -8.72
C GLN A 367 12.35 26.18 -8.51
N LYS A 368 12.23 27.07 -9.51
CA LYS A 368 11.33 28.24 -9.45
C LYS A 368 9.87 27.83 -9.21
N ILE A 369 9.41 26.76 -9.87
CA ILE A 369 8.05 26.24 -9.70
C ILE A 369 7.87 25.72 -8.26
N VAL A 370 8.82 24.91 -7.76
CA VAL A 370 8.73 24.34 -6.42
C VAL A 370 8.77 25.41 -5.33
N ASP A 371 9.65 26.41 -5.45
CA ASP A 371 9.75 27.49 -4.46
C ASP A 371 8.45 28.31 -4.39
N ALA A 372 7.87 28.66 -5.55
CA ALA A 372 6.59 29.34 -5.62
C ALA A 372 5.46 28.47 -5.03
N ALA A 373 5.47 27.16 -5.32
CA ALA A 373 4.47 26.24 -4.81
C ALA A 373 4.59 26.03 -3.29
N LEU A 374 5.79 25.94 -2.74
CA LEU A 374 6.01 25.81 -1.29
C LEU A 374 5.67 27.10 -0.53
N ALA A 375 5.82 28.27 -1.15
CA ALA A 375 5.33 29.52 -0.56
C ALA A 375 3.80 29.50 -0.40
N GLN A 376 3.08 28.84 -1.31
CA GLN A 376 1.61 28.69 -1.23
C GLN A 376 1.17 27.50 -0.37
N TYR A 377 1.93 26.40 -0.39
CA TYR A 377 1.60 25.13 0.27
C TYR A 377 2.76 24.62 1.15
N PRO A 378 3.12 25.35 2.21
CA PRO A 378 4.33 25.06 3.00
C PRO A 378 4.27 23.71 3.74
N SER A 379 3.09 23.14 3.94
CA SER A 379 2.90 21.84 4.59
C SER A 379 2.81 20.65 3.61
N SER A 380 3.01 20.87 2.31
CA SER A 380 2.91 19.80 1.32
C SER A 380 4.19 18.96 1.30
N ARG A 381 4.13 17.77 1.90
CA ARG A 381 5.23 16.79 1.86
C ARG A 381 5.62 16.42 0.44
N ALA A 382 4.66 16.25 -0.47
CA ALA A 382 4.95 16.00 -1.88
C ALA A 382 5.82 17.10 -2.54
N LEU A 383 5.59 18.37 -2.21
CA LEU A 383 6.40 19.48 -2.70
C LEU A 383 7.75 19.57 -1.99
N MET A 384 7.83 19.28 -0.69
CA MET A 384 9.12 19.16 0.03
C MET A 384 10.01 18.08 -0.61
N HIS A 385 9.42 16.92 -0.95
CA HIS A 385 10.10 15.87 -1.72
C HIS A 385 10.58 16.39 -3.06
N MET A 386 9.73 17.11 -3.79
CA MET A 386 10.11 17.66 -5.09
C MET A 386 11.26 18.66 -4.96
N GLN A 387 11.27 19.49 -3.91
CA GLN A 387 12.36 20.44 -3.65
C GLN A 387 13.69 19.70 -3.43
N ALA A 388 13.70 18.66 -2.59
CA ALA A 388 14.88 17.84 -2.38
C ALA A 388 15.36 17.17 -3.69
N VAL A 389 14.44 16.64 -4.50
CA VAL A 389 14.75 16.04 -5.80
C VAL A 389 15.41 17.06 -6.75
N VAL A 390 14.87 18.28 -6.83
CA VAL A 390 15.44 19.34 -7.68
C VAL A 390 16.84 19.75 -7.18
N LEU A 391 17.01 19.97 -5.88
CA LEU A 391 18.31 20.36 -5.30
C LEU A 391 19.37 19.28 -5.54
N LEU A 392 19.03 18.01 -5.36
CA LEU A 392 19.92 16.87 -5.65
C LEU A 392 20.28 16.81 -7.14
N ALA A 393 19.32 17.01 -8.04
CA ALA A 393 19.58 17.02 -9.48
C ALA A 393 20.50 18.17 -9.92
N ARG A 394 20.43 19.31 -9.22
CA ARG A 394 21.33 20.46 -9.37
C ARG A 394 22.70 20.25 -8.73
N ARG A 395 22.87 19.17 -7.96
CA ARG A 395 24.03 18.92 -7.08
C ARG A 395 24.23 20.02 -6.03
N ASP A 396 23.17 20.73 -5.67
CA ASP A 396 23.19 21.75 -4.61
C ASP A 396 22.97 21.06 -3.26
N TYR A 397 23.95 20.24 -2.88
CA TYR A 397 23.87 19.42 -1.69
C TYR A 397 23.86 20.24 -0.40
N ALA A 398 24.52 21.41 -0.42
CA ALA A 398 24.58 22.31 0.72
C ALA A 398 23.19 22.87 1.07
N ALA A 399 22.38 23.20 0.06
CA ALA A 399 20.99 23.60 0.26
C ALA A 399 20.05 22.40 0.52
N ALA A 400 20.33 21.22 -0.06
CA ALA A 400 19.49 20.04 0.11
C ALA A 400 19.44 19.52 1.56
N VAL A 401 20.58 19.50 2.27
CA VAL A 401 20.68 18.97 3.64
C VAL A 401 19.69 19.62 4.61
N PRO A 402 19.66 20.96 4.82
CA PRO A 402 18.74 21.57 5.77
C PRO A 402 17.27 21.34 5.40
N VAL A 403 16.92 21.37 4.11
CA VAL A 403 15.57 21.08 3.62
C VAL A 403 15.14 19.65 4.01
N LEU A 404 16.03 18.68 3.82
CA LEU A 404 15.78 17.28 4.16
C LEU A 404 15.71 17.05 5.66
N GLU A 405 16.60 17.67 6.44
CA GLU A 405 16.59 17.62 7.91
C GLU A 405 15.31 18.23 8.48
N ASP A 406 14.83 19.35 7.94
CA ASP A 406 13.56 19.96 8.33
C ASP A 406 12.37 19.09 7.97
N ALA A 407 12.32 18.52 6.75
CA ALA A 407 11.28 17.59 6.36
C ALA A 407 11.25 16.34 7.27
N LEU A 408 12.42 15.83 7.67
CA LEU A 408 12.54 14.69 8.58
C LEU A 408 12.11 15.00 10.02
N LYS A 409 12.03 16.27 10.45
CA LYS A 409 11.42 16.62 11.74
C LYS A 409 9.93 16.25 11.75
N LEU A 410 9.25 16.38 10.61
CA LEU A 410 7.83 16.09 10.44
C LEU A 410 7.58 14.64 10.01
N TYR A 411 8.43 14.10 9.13
CA TYR A 411 8.21 12.82 8.45
C TYR A 411 9.35 11.82 8.71
N ARG A 412 9.66 11.57 10.00
CA ARG A 412 10.74 10.65 10.41
C ARG A 412 10.63 9.24 9.83
N GLY A 413 9.40 8.78 9.56
CA GLY A 413 9.11 7.47 8.97
C GLY A 413 9.23 7.38 7.45
N ASP A 414 9.73 8.43 6.79
CA ASP A 414 9.86 8.49 5.33
C ASP A 414 11.25 8.01 4.87
N ALA A 415 11.29 6.78 4.35
CA ALA A 415 12.54 6.18 3.89
C ALA A 415 13.19 6.93 2.71
N ASP A 416 12.40 7.60 1.87
CA ASP A 416 12.91 8.32 0.71
C ASP A 416 13.58 9.64 1.10
N LEU A 417 13.08 10.33 2.13
CA LEU A 417 13.77 11.49 2.70
C LEU A 417 15.13 11.10 3.28
N TRP A 418 15.21 9.99 4.01
CA TRP A 418 16.49 9.48 4.52
C TRP A 418 17.46 9.09 3.40
N ARG A 419 16.96 8.44 2.33
CA ARG A 419 17.75 8.12 1.14
C ARG A 419 18.32 9.38 0.48
N MET A 420 17.49 10.41 0.31
CA MET A 420 17.91 11.68 -0.27
C MET A 420 18.90 12.42 0.63
N LEU A 421 18.73 12.37 1.96
CA LEU A 421 19.67 12.95 2.91
C LEU A 421 21.02 12.25 2.85
N SER A 422 21.02 10.91 2.75
CA SER A 422 22.25 10.14 2.54
C SER A 422 22.98 10.61 1.29
N ALA A 423 22.27 10.73 0.16
CA ALA A 423 22.85 11.19 -1.10
C ALA A 423 23.39 12.62 -1.01
N ALA A 424 22.69 13.53 -0.33
CA ALA A 424 23.13 14.91 -0.13
C ALA A 424 24.40 14.99 0.73
N GLN A 425 24.45 14.26 1.85
CA GLN A 425 25.62 14.25 2.73
C GLN A 425 26.84 13.63 2.02
N ASP A 426 26.64 12.57 1.23
CA ASP A 426 27.71 11.94 0.44
C ASP A 426 28.25 12.91 -0.62
N GLY A 427 27.36 13.64 -1.31
CA GLY A 427 27.75 14.69 -2.25
C GLY A 427 28.55 15.85 -1.64
N LEU A 428 28.48 16.04 -0.32
CA LEU A 428 29.31 16.99 0.45
C LEU A 428 30.60 16.36 1.02
N GLY A 429 30.88 15.09 0.73
CA GLY A 429 32.01 14.34 1.30
C GLY A 429 31.85 14.03 2.80
N ARG A 430 30.63 14.13 3.35
CA ARG A 430 30.33 13.86 4.76
C ARG A 430 29.94 12.39 4.96
N THR A 431 30.87 11.49 4.62
CA THR A 431 30.64 10.04 4.49
C THR A 431 30.01 9.41 5.73
N ALA A 432 30.46 9.77 6.94
CA ALA A 432 29.89 9.21 8.16
C ALA A 432 28.42 9.62 8.38
N ARG A 433 28.04 10.86 8.04
CA ARG A 433 26.65 11.33 8.10
C ARG A 433 25.79 10.70 7.00
N ALA A 434 26.36 10.47 5.82
CA ALA A 434 25.69 9.75 4.74
C ALA A 434 25.32 8.33 5.18
N HIS A 435 26.28 7.57 5.69
CA HIS A 435 26.05 6.22 6.22
C HIS A 435 25.03 6.19 7.37
N ARG A 436 25.06 7.17 8.29
CA ARG A 436 24.03 7.29 9.32
C ARG A 436 22.62 7.46 8.72
N ALA A 437 22.45 8.34 7.75
CA ALA A 437 21.17 8.54 7.09
C ALA A 437 20.71 7.30 6.31
N ALA A 438 21.64 6.62 5.62
CA ALA A 438 21.37 5.35 4.95
C ALA A 438 20.93 4.24 5.93
N ALA A 439 21.49 4.22 7.15
CA ALA A 439 21.07 3.27 8.18
C ALA A 439 19.59 3.43 8.53
N GLU A 440 19.11 4.67 8.74
CA GLU A 440 17.70 4.92 9.06
C GLU A 440 16.77 4.55 7.90
N GLN A 441 17.17 4.80 6.65
CA GLN A 441 16.45 4.27 5.48
C GLN A 441 16.30 2.75 5.58
N PHE A 442 17.39 2.01 5.83
CA PHE A 442 17.33 0.55 5.93
C PHE A 442 16.52 0.05 7.12
N VAL A 443 16.49 0.78 8.24
CA VAL A 443 15.59 0.47 9.37
C VAL A 443 14.13 0.53 8.90
N LEU A 444 13.73 1.58 8.18
CA LEU A 444 12.36 1.76 7.70
C LEU A 444 11.97 0.76 6.61
N LEU A 445 12.94 0.30 5.82
CA LEU A 445 12.76 -0.79 4.85
C LEU A 445 12.75 -2.19 5.49
N GLY A 446 12.95 -2.29 6.81
CA GLY A 446 13.02 -3.57 7.52
C GLY A 446 14.25 -4.41 7.16
N ALA A 447 15.33 -3.76 6.73
CA ALA A 447 16.61 -4.35 6.38
C ALA A 447 17.64 -4.12 7.52
N THR A 448 17.31 -4.59 8.73
CA THR A 448 18.11 -4.38 9.95
C THR A 448 19.61 -4.72 9.79
N PRO A 449 20.02 -5.82 9.11
CA PRO A 449 21.44 -6.12 8.89
C PRO A 449 22.16 -5.05 8.06
N ALA A 450 21.50 -4.55 7.02
CA ALA A 450 22.05 -3.48 6.19
C ALA A 450 22.19 -2.19 7.00
N ALA A 451 21.20 -1.87 7.85
CA ALA A 451 21.27 -0.72 8.75
C ALA A 451 22.46 -0.80 9.73
N ILE A 452 22.68 -1.98 10.34
CA ILE A 452 23.83 -2.23 11.22
C ILE A 452 25.15 -2.01 10.47
N GLU A 453 25.28 -2.54 9.25
CA GLU A 453 26.50 -2.36 8.47
C GLU A 453 26.73 -0.90 8.09
N GLN A 454 25.68 -0.15 7.73
CA GLN A 454 25.79 1.29 7.49
C GLN A 454 26.29 2.03 8.74
N LEU A 455 25.80 1.73 9.94
CA LEU A 455 26.29 2.39 11.16
C LEU A 455 27.76 2.04 11.47
N ARG A 456 28.20 0.81 11.19
CA ARG A 456 29.62 0.43 11.31
C ARG A 456 30.50 1.15 10.29
N LEU A 457 30.00 1.35 9.07
CA LEU A 457 30.68 2.19 8.08
C LEU A 457 30.75 3.65 8.54
N ALA A 458 29.68 4.18 9.15
CA ALA A 458 29.68 5.53 9.73
C ALA A 458 30.75 5.69 10.82
N GLN A 459 30.89 4.72 11.73
CA GLN A 459 31.94 4.71 12.76
C GLN A 459 33.35 4.71 12.15
N ARG A 460 33.59 3.84 11.15
CA ARG A 460 34.90 3.70 10.50
C ARG A 460 35.31 4.92 9.67
N ALA A 461 34.34 5.61 9.08
CA ALA A 461 34.60 6.78 8.23
C ALA A 461 35.18 7.98 9.00
N GLY A 462 34.98 8.06 10.32
CA GLY A 462 35.50 9.15 11.15
C GLY A 462 34.88 10.52 10.82
N GLY A 463 35.47 11.60 11.35
CA GLY A 463 35.00 12.97 11.06
C GLY A 463 33.64 13.34 11.66
N LEU A 464 33.14 12.58 12.63
CA LEU A 464 31.93 12.89 13.38
C LEU A 464 32.23 13.78 14.59
N ASP A 465 31.36 14.74 14.86
CA ASP A 465 31.32 15.42 16.16
C ASP A 465 30.89 14.44 17.27
N PHE A 466 31.20 14.79 18.52
CA PHE A 466 30.93 13.91 19.68
C PHE A 466 29.46 13.50 19.77
N GLN A 467 28.54 14.42 19.45
CA GLN A 467 27.11 14.16 19.47
C GLN A 467 26.73 13.10 18.41
N THR A 468 27.12 13.31 17.16
CA THR A 468 26.78 12.40 16.05
C THR A 468 27.42 11.02 16.25
N ALA A 469 28.66 10.97 16.76
CA ALA A 469 29.32 9.71 17.12
C ALA A 469 28.53 8.96 18.20
N SER A 470 28.10 9.66 19.26
CA SER A 470 27.28 9.08 20.34
C SER A 470 25.93 8.57 19.83
N GLU A 471 25.29 9.30 18.90
CA GLU A 471 24.04 8.88 18.26
C GLU A 471 24.21 7.61 17.43
N VAL A 472 25.29 7.53 16.62
CA VAL A 472 25.62 6.34 15.82
C VAL A 472 25.85 5.12 16.72
N ASP A 473 26.64 5.29 17.78
CA ASP A 473 26.97 4.23 18.74
C ASP A 473 25.73 3.70 19.48
N ALA A 474 24.88 4.62 19.96
CA ALA A 474 23.65 4.26 20.64
C ALA A 474 22.69 3.52 19.70
N ARG A 475 22.54 4.02 18.48
CA ARG A 475 21.67 3.41 17.47
C ARG A 475 22.18 2.04 17.04
N LEU A 476 23.48 1.88 16.88
CA LEU A 476 24.10 0.59 16.54
C LEU A 476 23.83 -0.46 17.62
N ARG A 477 24.09 -0.12 18.90
CA ARG A 477 23.79 -1.03 20.02
C ARG A 477 22.32 -1.42 20.07
N GLN A 478 21.42 -0.46 19.83
CA GLN A 478 19.97 -0.72 19.78
C GLN A 478 19.61 -1.71 18.67
N LEU A 479 20.11 -1.49 17.44
CA LEU A 479 19.78 -2.37 16.32
C LEU A 479 20.41 -3.76 16.46
N GLU A 480 21.62 -3.86 17.02
CA GLU A 480 22.26 -5.15 17.31
C GLU A 480 21.50 -5.94 18.37
N ALA A 481 21.02 -5.28 19.44
CA ALA A 481 20.19 -5.93 20.45
C ALA A 481 18.89 -6.47 19.83
N ARG A 482 18.16 -5.62 19.11
CA ARG A 482 16.94 -6.00 18.38
C ARG A 482 17.19 -7.16 17.40
N TRP A 483 18.28 -7.10 16.65
CA TRP A 483 18.62 -8.17 15.70
C TRP A 483 18.92 -9.49 16.41
N ARG A 484 19.61 -9.47 17.56
CA ARG A 484 19.84 -10.67 18.37
C ARG A 484 18.53 -11.27 18.87
N GLU A 485 17.61 -10.44 19.37
CA GLU A 485 16.27 -10.88 19.78
C GLU A 485 15.50 -11.51 18.60
N GLU A 486 15.44 -10.84 17.45
CA GLU A 486 14.78 -11.36 16.24
C GLU A 486 15.40 -12.69 15.77
N GLN A 487 16.73 -12.88 15.92
CA GLN A 487 17.39 -14.14 15.59
C GLN A 487 17.13 -15.25 16.62
N GLN A 488 17.04 -14.89 17.90
CA GLN A 488 16.70 -15.84 18.96
C GLN A 488 15.28 -16.35 18.79
N GLU A 489 14.32 -15.44 18.55
CA GLU A 489 12.94 -15.81 18.21
C GLU A 489 12.93 -16.75 17.00
N ARG A 490 13.63 -16.42 15.89
CA ARG A 490 13.70 -17.30 14.72
C ARG A 490 14.22 -18.70 15.02
N ARG A 491 15.20 -18.84 15.92
CA ARG A 491 15.75 -20.14 16.33
C ARG A 491 14.77 -20.93 17.18
N GLU A 492 14.05 -20.26 18.08
CA GLU A 492 13.05 -20.87 18.96
C GLU A 492 11.78 -21.30 18.19
N ASN A 493 11.50 -20.69 17.04
CA ASN A 493 10.34 -21.02 16.19
C ASN A 493 10.62 -22.01 15.07
N GLY A 494 11.90 -22.30 14.79
CA GLY A 494 12.36 -23.18 13.71
C GLY A 494 12.76 -24.60 14.16
N GLY A 495 12.47 -24.97 15.41
CA GLY A 495 12.59 -26.33 15.95
C GLY A 495 11.22 -26.88 16.33
#